data_AF-A0A7V4EPE1-F1
#
_entry.id   AF-A0A7V4EPE1-F1
#
_cell.length_a   1.000
_cell.length_b   1.000
_cell.length_c   1.000
_cell.angle_alpha   90.00
_cell.angle_beta   90.00
_cell.angle_gamma   90.00
#
_symmetry.space_group_name_H-M   'P 1'
#
loop_
_entity.id
_entity.type
_entity.pdbx_description
1 polymer ?
#
loop_
_entity_poly.entity_id
_entity_poly.type
_entity_poly.pdbx_seq_one_letter_code
_entity_poly.pdbx_strand_id
1 'polypeptide(L)'
;MKMPLPPECVKIMRPQGSAGPAREDSARMKAVIVGGGAVGQNLADMLTREGHGVTVIDSDENKLSAINEHLDVATLRGEGTDLSVLRLAGANTCDILAAVTNNDEINILAATAARKLGAGKTIARARKAMYQPGPMYAYSSLFEIDHIVNPDTLTSYEIGKLLRTPGALAVENFAQGKVQMREMAVGARSAAAGKTLRELPRDRLGLVAAISRSGRIIVPTGDTAIEPDDRVYLIGKPESLRRAGKLFGRTEPPRQTVFILGGGSMGFSLARMLERDDLVVKIIERDRDRAMFLSESLRRTLVLAGDGTDADLLKEEGIEHAGAFVALSGDDEDNILSGLLARELGAAQTIVMVERPDYVGIVERLGIDLAVSPRLL
;
A
#
# COMPACT_ATOMS: atom_id res chain seq x y z
N MET A 1 -10.73 49.78 -47.09
CA MET A 1 -10.52 51.11 -46.47
C MET A 1 -11.16 51.08 -45.09
N LYS A 2 -10.35 51.22 -44.02
CA LYS A 2 -10.68 51.46 -42.59
C LYS A 2 -11.54 50.39 -41.86
N MET A 3 -10.92 49.48 -41.12
CA MET A 3 -10.56 49.50 -39.68
C MET A 3 -11.72 49.10 -38.72
N PRO A 4 -11.55 48.07 -37.86
CA PRO A 4 -12.51 47.66 -36.85
C PRO A 4 -12.18 48.24 -35.46
N LEU A 5 -13.19 48.33 -34.58
CA LEU A 5 -13.07 48.68 -33.15
C LEU A 5 -14.14 47.89 -32.33
N PRO A 6 -13.99 47.73 -31.00
CA PRO A 6 -13.83 46.45 -30.29
C PRO A 6 -15.05 46.01 -29.44
N PRO A 7 -15.03 44.82 -28.80
CA PRO A 7 -16.07 44.40 -27.87
C PRO A 7 -15.69 44.68 -26.40
N GLU A 8 -16.54 45.38 -25.66
CA GLU A 8 -16.63 45.25 -24.20
C GLU A 8 -18.08 45.32 -23.69
N CYS A 9 -18.39 44.33 -22.83
CA CYS A 9 -19.32 44.28 -21.71
C CYS A 9 -20.58 45.17 -21.66
N VAL A 10 -21.77 44.56 -21.48
CA VAL A 10 -22.66 44.76 -20.31
C VAL A 10 -23.56 43.53 -20.11
N LYS A 11 -23.74 43.16 -18.83
CA LYS A 11 -24.52 42.05 -18.23
C LYS A 11 -26.04 42.13 -18.46
N ILE A 12 -26.69 40.99 -18.17
CA ILE A 12 -28.00 40.75 -17.52
C ILE A 12 -28.97 39.97 -18.42
N MET A 13 -29.16 38.69 -18.11
CA MET A 13 -30.47 38.07 -17.80
C MET A 13 -30.26 36.58 -17.50
N ARG A 14 -30.62 36.17 -16.27
CA ARG A 14 -30.84 34.75 -15.93
C ARG A 14 -32.04 34.23 -16.71
N PRO A 15 -32.07 32.93 -17.06
CA PRO A 15 -33.27 32.15 -16.92
C PRO A 15 -33.09 31.16 -15.78
N GLN A 16 -34.05 31.17 -14.85
CA GLN A 16 -34.26 30.06 -13.92
C GLN A 16 -34.64 28.82 -14.74
N GLY A 17 -33.72 27.85 -14.78
CA GLY A 17 -34.01 26.48 -15.17
C GLY A 17 -33.89 25.63 -13.92
N SER A 18 -35.00 25.00 -13.53
CA SER A 18 -35.11 24.03 -12.44
C SER A 18 -33.93 23.07 -12.43
N ALA A 19 -33.14 23.12 -11.36
CA ALA A 19 -32.25 22.03 -11.00
C ALA A 19 -33.12 20.80 -10.72
N GLY A 20 -33.26 19.92 -11.71
CA GLY A 20 -33.67 18.54 -11.46
C GLY A 20 -32.62 17.90 -10.54
N PRO A 21 -33.01 16.97 -9.65
CA PRO A 21 -32.08 16.37 -8.74
C PRO A 21 -30.95 15.72 -9.55
N ALA A 22 -29.70 16.05 -9.18
CA ALA A 22 -28.55 15.31 -9.63
C ALA A 22 -28.81 13.82 -9.36
N ARG A 23 -28.59 12.97 -10.36
CA ARG A 23 -28.79 11.52 -10.26
C ARG A 23 -27.87 10.96 -9.16
N GLU A 24 -28.39 10.86 -7.94
CA GLU A 24 -28.01 9.85 -6.96
C GLU A 24 -28.70 8.56 -7.38
N ASP A 25 -28.02 7.76 -8.19
CA ASP A 25 -28.42 6.38 -8.47
C ASP A 25 -27.12 5.60 -8.65
N SER A 26 -26.40 5.35 -7.55
CA SER A 26 -25.51 4.19 -7.53
C SER A 26 -26.43 2.98 -7.56
N ALA A 27 -26.55 2.36 -8.73
CA ALA A 27 -27.40 1.19 -8.89
C ALA A 27 -27.06 0.16 -7.79
N ARG A 28 -28.07 -0.21 -6.99
CA ARG A 28 -27.92 -1.19 -5.92
C ARG A 28 -27.39 -2.52 -6.49
N MET A 29 -26.12 -2.83 -6.22
CA MET A 29 -25.50 -4.07 -6.69
C MET A 29 -25.95 -5.28 -5.86
N LYS A 30 -25.92 -6.45 -6.48
CA LYS A 30 -26.04 -7.76 -5.84
C LYS A 30 -24.67 -8.41 -5.75
N ALA A 31 -24.19 -8.60 -4.52
CA ALA A 31 -22.92 -9.25 -4.23
C ALA A 31 -23.15 -10.64 -3.60
N VAL A 32 -22.37 -11.62 -4.03
CA VAL A 32 -22.28 -12.93 -3.37
C VAL A 32 -20.86 -13.10 -2.81
N ILE A 33 -20.75 -13.40 -1.53
CA ILE A 33 -19.48 -13.59 -0.83
C ILE A 33 -19.36 -15.05 -0.44
N VAL A 34 -18.28 -15.72 -0.87
CA VAL A 34 -17.97 -17.10 -0.48
C VAL A 34 -16.89 -17.08 0.60
N GLY A 35 -17.27 -17.43 1.82
CA GLY A 35 -16.46 -17.41 3.04
C GLY A 35 -16.90 -16.30 4.00
N GLY A 36 -17.43 -16.69 5.16
CA GLY A 36 -17.86 -15.82 6.26
C GLY A 36 -16.78 -15.61 7.35
N GLY A 37 -15.50 -15.75 7.00
CA GLY A 37 -14.39 -15.38 7.90
C GLY A 37 -14.22 -13.86 8.00
N ALA A 38 -13.18 -13.40 8.72
CA ALA A 38 -12.93 -11.98 8.97
C ALA A 38 -12.98 -11.10 7.69
N VAL A 39 -12.35 -11.54 6.60
CA VAL A 39 -12.36 -10.79 5.33
C VAL A 39 -13.75 -10.75 4.71
N GLY A 40 -14.48 -11.86 4.72
CA GLY A 40 -15.84 -11.92 4.19
C GLY A 40 -16.83 -11.09 4.99
N GLN A 41 -16.71 -11.11 6.32
CA GLN A 41 -17.52 -10.28 7.21
C GLN A 41 -17.25 -8.79 7.00
N ASN A 42 -15.98 -8.37 6.91
CA ASN A 42 -15.63 -6.98 6.63
C ASN A 42 -16.14 -6.51 5.25
N LEU A 43 -16.03 -7.37 4.23
CA LEU A 43 -16.55 -7.07 2.90
C LEU A 43 -18.09 -6.96 2.91
N ALA A 44 -18.77 -7.86 3.64
CA ALA A 44 -20.23 -7.82 3.79
C ALA A 44 -20.69 -6.54 4.50
N ASP A 45 -20.03 -6.14 5.59
CA ASP A 45 -20.32 -4.90 6.32
C ASP A 45 -20.15 -3.68 5.42
N MET A 46 -19.01 -3.57 4.73
CA MET A 46 -18.72 -2.46 3.82
C MET A 46 -19.78 -2.31 2.74
N LEU A 47 -20.10 -3.39 2.02
CA LEU A 47 -21.08 -3.37 0.93
C LEU A 47 -22.50 -3.09 1.42
N THR A 48 -22.86 -3.59 2.60
CA THR A 48 -24.18 -3.35 3.20
C THR A 48 -24.34 -1.89 3.62
N ARG A 49 -23.29 -1.28 4.20
CA ARG A 49 -23.27 0.16 4.53
C ARG A 49 -23.40 1.06 3.30
N GLU A 50 -22.89 0.62 2.15
CA GLU A 50 -23.07 1.29 0.86
C GLU A 50 -24.44 1.02 0.21
N GLY A 51 -25.32 0.26 0.87
CA GLY A 51 -26.70 0.00 0.44
C GLY A 51 -26.84 -1.14 -0.56
N HIS A 52 -25.82 -1.96 -0.76
CA HIS A 52 -25.85 -3.09 -1.70
C HIS A 52 -26.53 -4.33 -1.10
N GLY A 53 -27.10 -5.18 -1.97
CA GLY A 53 -27.65 -6.47 -1.54
C GLY A 53 -26.54 -7.51 -1.44
N VAL A 54 -26.36 -8.12 -0.27
CA VAL A 54 -25.27 -9.06 -0.01
C VAL A 54 -25.81 -10.42 0.43
N THR A 55 -25.29 -11.49 -0.17
CA THR A 55 -25.47 -12.87 0.27
C THR A 55 -24.12 -13.48 0.65
N VAL A 56 -24.00 -14.06 1.85
CA VAL A 56 -22.79 -14.73 2.33
C VAL A 56 -22.99 -16.24 2.39
N ILE A 57 -22.04 -17.01 1.86
CA ILE A 57 -21.99 -18.48 1.90
C ILE A 57 -20.84 -18.93 2.80
N ASP A 58 -21.08 -19.81 3.76
CA ASP A 58 -20.03 -20.53 4.52
C ASP A 58 -20.56 -21.91 4.95
N SER A 59 -19.66 -22.87 5.18
CA SER A 59 -20.05 -24.20 5.68
C SER A 59 -20.25 -24.21 7.20
N ASP A 60 -19.67 -23.24 7.91
CA ASP A 60 -19.73 -23.07 9.36
C ASP A 60 -20.89 -22.15 9.78
N GLU A 61 -21.90 -22.74 10.42
CA GLU A 61 -23.08 -22.06 10.91
C GLU A 61 -22.75 -20.98 11.96
N ASN A 62 -21.69 -21.16 12.75
CA ASN A 62 -21.34 -20.21 13.80
C ASN A 62 -20.88 -18.88 13.20
N LYS A 63 -20.15 -18.92 12.08
CA LYS A 63 -19.72 -17.71 11.36
C LYS A 63 -20.91 -16.99 10.74
N LEU A 64 -21.84 -17.74 10.14
CA LEU A 64 -23.05 -17.16 9.55
C LEU A 64 -23.93 -16.51 10.62
N SER A 65 -24.07 -17.16 11.77
CA SER A 65 -24.80 -16.63 12.92
C SER A 65 -24.19 -15.31 13.40
N ALA A 66 -22.87 -15.27 13.59
CA ALA A 66 -22.15 -14.06 14.01
C ALA A 66 -22.33 -12.89 13.01
N ILE A 67 -22.39 -13.19 11.71
CA ILE A 67 -22.66 -12.19 10.66
C ILE A 67 -24.09 -11.65 10.78
N ASN A 68 -25.10 -12.53 10.88
CA ASN A 68 -26.52 -12.13 10.98
C ASN A 68 -26.85 -11.36 12.26
N GLU A 69 -26.11 -11.57 13.34
CA GLU A 69 -26.28 -10.79 14.58
C GLU A 69 -25.98 -9.29 14.39
N HIS A 70 -25.11 -8.95 13.43
CA HIS A 70 -24.57 -7.60 13.29
C HIS A 70 -24.88 -6.94 11.94
N LEU A 71 -25.22 -7.72 10.91
CA LEU A 71 -25.38 -7.25 9.53
C LEU A 71 -26.71 -7.71 8.93
N ASP A 72 -27.37 -6.82 8.19
CA ASP A 72 -28.57 -7.13 7.41
C ASP A 72 -28.19 -7.74 6.06
N VAL A 73 -27.78 -9.01 6.09
CA VAL A 73 -27.37 -9.77 4.91
C VAL A 73 -28.07 -11.11 4.84
N ALA A 74 -28.22 -11.67 3.64
CA ALA A 74 -28.68 -13.04 3.50
C ALA A 74 -27.51 -14.00 3.76
N THR A 75 -27.70 -15.04 4.56
CA THR A 75 -26.70 -16.09 4.76
C THR A 75 -27.18 -17.43 4.22
N LEU A 76 -26.29 -18.20 3.62
CA LEU A 76 -26.57 -19.54 3.12
C LEU A 76 -25.51 -20.52 3.61
N ARG A 77 -25.93 -21.53 4.37
CA ARG A 77 -25.03 -22.60 4.79
C ARG A 77 -24.76 -23.57 3.64
N GLY A 78 -23.50 -23.79 3.31
CA GLY A 78 -23.09 -24.76 2.29
C GLY A 78 -21.64 -24.62 1.87
N GLU A 79 -21.19 -25.56 1.04
CA GLU A 79 -19.87 -25.50 0.42
C GLU A 79 -19.87 -24.49 -0.74
N GLY A 80 -18.88 -23.60 -0.75
CA GLY A 80 -18.74 -22.55 -1.78
C GLY A 80 -18.48 -23.06 -3.19
N THR A 81 -18.24 -24.35 -3.35
CA THR A 81 -17.99 -25.05 -4.62
C THR A 81 -19.21 -25.81 -5.13
N ASP A 82 -20.29 -25.91 -4.34
CA ASP A 82 -21.54 -26.54 -4.75
C ASP A 82 -22.35 -25.61 -5.66
N LEU A 83 -22.59 -26.06 -6.90
CA LEU A 83 -23.33 -25.29 -7.91
C LEU A 83 -24.78 -24.97 -7.48
N SER A 84 -25.42 -25.85 -6.70
CA SER A 84 -26.78 -25.64 -6.21
C SER A 84 -26.81 -24.54 -5.16
N VAL A 85 -25.82 -24.52 -4.26
CA VAL A 85 -25.63 -23.49 -3.24
C VAL A 85 -25.33 -22.14 -3.90
N LEU A 86 -24.39 -22.11 -4.85
CA LEU A 86 -24.08 -20.88 -5.61
C LEU A 86 -25.29 -20.31 -6.35
N ARG A 87 -26.10 -21.16 -6.99
CA ARG A 87 -27.35 -20.72 -7.65
C ARG A 87 -28.36 -20.19 -6.66
N LEU A 88 -28.56 -20.87 -5.53
CA LEU A 88 -29.51 -20.45 -4.50
C LEU A 88 -29.11 -19.10 -3.89
N ALA A 89 -27.81 -18.85 -3.73
CA ALA A 89 -27.28 -17.56 -3.29
C ALA A 89 -27.38 -16.44 -4.34
N GLY A 90 -27.77 -16.76 -5.58
CA GLY A 90 -27.95 -15.81 -6.67
C GLY A 90 -26.71 -15.56 -7.52
N ALA A 91 -25.69 -16.42 -7.48
CA ALA A 91 -24.44 -16.24 -8.22
C ALA A 91 -24.62 -16.17 -9.76
N ASN A 92 -25.70 -16.73 -10.29
CA ASN A 92 -26.04 -16.67 -11.72
C ASN A 92 -26.61 -15.30 -12.17
N THR A 93 -26.93 -14.42 -11.22
CA THR A 93 -27.54 -13.10 -11.48
C THR A 93 -26.90 -11.98 -10.67
N CYS A 94 -25.79 -12.26 -9.97
CA CYS A 94 -25.09 -11.26 -9.18
C CYS A 94 -24.21 -10.39 -10.07
N ASP A 95 -24.03 -9.13 -9.65
CA ASP A 95 -23.12 -8.20 -10.32
C ASP A 95 -21.67 -8.58 -10.01
N ILE A 96 -21.43 -9.09 -8.80
CA ILE A 96 -20.11 -9.50 -8.34
C ILE A 96 -20.18 -10.74 -7.44
N LEU A 97 -19.21 -11.63 -7.59
CA LEU A 97 -18.92 -12.69 -6.63
C LEU A 97 -17.48 -12.55 -6.12
N ALA A 98 -17.30 -12.60 -4.81
CA ALA A 98 -16.00 -12.57 -4.15
C ALA A 98 -15.78 -13.85 -3.33
N ALA A 99 -14.80 -14.66 -3.72
CA ALA A 99 -14.42 -15.87 -3.00
C ALA A 99 -13.19 -15.62 -2.12
N VAL A 100 -13.40 -15.58 -0.80
CA VAL A 100 -12.46 -15.07 0.20
C VAL A 100 -12.26 -16.02 1.38
N THR A 101 -12.44 -17.33 1.15
CA THR A 101 -12.12 -18.38 2.14
C THR A 101 -10.62 -18.45 2.42
N ASN A 102 -10.23 -19.28 3.39
CA ASN A 102 -8.82 -19.57 3.70
C ASN A 102 -8.18 -20.59 2.74
N ASN A 103 -8.92 -21.10 1.75
CA ASN A 103 -8.46 -22.14 0.83
C ASN A 103 -8.44 -21.60 -0.62
N ASP A 104 -7.25 -21.56 -1.22
CA ASP A 104 -7.07 -21.05 -2.58
C ASP A 104 -7.85 -21.89 -3.61
N GLU A 105 -7.86 -23.22 -3.49
CA GLU A 105 -8.58 -24.11 -4.40
C GLU A 105 -10.10 -23.86 -4.37
N ILE A 106 -10.67 -23.67 -3.18
CA ILE A 106 -12.08 -23.33 -3.02
C ILE A 106 -12.36 -21.97 -3.68
N ASN A 107 -11.50 -20.98 -3.46
CA ASN A 107 -11.71 -19.64 -3.99
C ASN A 107 -11.65 -19.61 -5.52
N ILE A 108 -10.67 -20.29 -6.11
CA ILE A 108 -10.53 -20.41 -7.57
C ILE A 108 -11.72 -21.18 -8.15
N LEU A 109 -12.10 -22.32 -7.57
CA LEU A 109 -13.21 -23.13 -8.08
C LEU A 109 -14.56 -22.42 -7.96
N ALA A 110 -14.83 -21.77 -6.82
CA ALA A 110 -16.06 -21.00 -6.59
C ALA A 110 -16.19 -19.83 -7.58
N ALA A 111 -15.13 -19.05 -7.78
CA ALA A 111 -15.10 -17.95 -8.73
C ALA A 111 -15.28 -18.44 -10.18
N THR A 112 -14.63 -19.54 -10.56
CA THR A 112 -14.79 -20.16 -11.88
C THR A 112 -16.23 -20.63 -12.10
N ALA A 113 -16.79 -21.36 -11.14
CA ALA A 113 -18.15 -21.87 -11.19
C ALA A 113 -19.17 -20.72 -11.31
N ALA A 114 -19.03 -19.68 -10.48
CA ALA A 114 -19.86 -18.49 -10.53
C ALA A 114 -19.81 -17.79 -11.90
N ARG A 115 -18.61 -17.66 -12.48
CA ARG A 115 -18.45 -17.09 -13.83
C ARG A 115 -19.22 -17.90 -14.86
N LYS A 116 -19.08 -19.22 -14.84
CA LYS A 116 -19.81 -20.13 -15.75
C LYS A 116 -21.32 -20.14 -15.52
N LEU A 117 -21.78 -19.82 -14.31
CA LEU A 117 -23.20 -19.68 -13.97
C LEU A 117 -23.81 -18.35 -14.44
N GLY A 118 -23.01 -17.32 -14.67
CA GLY A 118 -23.48 -16.01 -15.16
C GLY A 118 -23.15 -14.81 -14.28
N ALA A 119 -22.28 -14.94 -13.27
CA ALA A 119 -21.84 -13.81 -12.45
C ALA A 119 -21.22 -12.70 -13.32
N GLY A 120 -21.60 -11.44 -13.07
CA GLY A 120 -21.13 -10.28 -13.83
C GLY A 120 -19.62 -10.09 -13.72
N LYS A 121 -19.09 -10.14 -12.50
CA LYS A 121 -17.65 -10.15 -12.19
C LYS A 121 -17.30 -11.18 -11.13
N THR A 122 -16.10 -11.74 -11.19
CA THR A 122 -15.59 -12.69 -10.19
C THR A 122 -14.22 -12.30 -9.64
N ILE A 123 -14.12 -12.33 -8.31
CA ILE A 123 -12.89 -12.08 -7.56
C ILE A 123 -12.56 -13.32 -6.75
N ALA A 124 -11.31 -13.79 -6.82
CA ALA A 124 -10.81 -14.89 -6.00
C ALA A 124 -9.60 -14.46 -5.19
N ARG A 125 -9.61 -14.75 -3.88
CA ARG A 125 -8.42 -14.63 -3.03
C ARG A 125 -7.53 -15.86 -3.23
N ALA A 126 -6.26 -15.66 -3.59
CA ALA A 126 -5.30 -16.76 -3.71
C ALA A 126 -3.87 -16.34 -3.33
N ARG A 127 -3.21 -17.11 -2.47
CA ARG A 127 -1.85 -16.82 -1.97
C ARG A 127 -0.75 -17.52 -2.78
N LYS A 128 -1.01 -18.73 -3.29
CA LYS A 128 0.00 -19.53 -3.99
C LYS A 128 0.57 -18.78 -5.19
N ALA A 129 1.90 -18.81 -5.31
CA ALA A 129 2.64 -18.12 -6.37
C ALA A 129 2.20 -18.54 -7.78
N MET A 130 1.77 -19.79 -7.95
CA MET A 130 1.30 -20.30 -9.23
C MET A 130 0.10 -19.53 -9.78
N TYR A 131 -0.79 -19.00 -8.92
CA TYR A 131 -1.97 -18.24 -9.35
C TYR A 131 -1.67 -16.78 -9.70
N GLN A 132 -0.44 -16.31 -9.45
CA GLN A 132 -0.04 -14.96 -9.80
C GLN A 132 0.18 -14.82 -11.31
N PRO A 133 -0.01 -13.61 -11.88
CA PRO A 133 0.20 -13.38 -13.30
C PRO A 133 1.65 -13.71 -13.70
N GLY A 134 1.83 -14.78 -14.47
CA GLY A 134 3.12 -15.19 -15.05
C GLY A 134 3.20 -14.85 -16.54
N PRO A 135 4.42 -14.77 -17.11
CA PRO A 135 4.62 -14.35 -18.51
C PRO A 135 4.11 -15.36 -19.56
N MET A 136 3.78 -16.60 -19.16
CA MET A 136 3.49 -17.68 -20.11
C MET A 136 2.09 -18.28 -19.93
N TYR A 137 1.60 -18.39 -18.70
CA TYR A 137 0.26 -18.89 -18.38
C TYR A 137 -0.30 -18.10 -17.20
N ALA A 138 -1.50 -17.58 -17.35
CA ALA A 138 -2.24 -16.92 -16.28
C ALA A 138 -3.46 -17.78 -15.93
N TYR A 139 -3.48 -18.32 -14.71
CA TYR A 139 -4.62 -19.10 -14.24
C TYR A 139 -5.92 -18.28 -14.22
N SER A 140 -5.84 -16.97 -14.04
CA SER A 140 -6.99 -16.07 -14.21
C SER A 140 -7.63 -16.20 -15.60
N SER A 141 -6.82 -16.27 -16.66
CA SER A 141 -7.32 -16.44 -18.04
C SER A 141 -7.85 -17.85 -18.28
N LEU A 142 -7.17 -18.88 -17.75
CA LEU A 142 -7.60 -20.28 -17.89
C LEU A 142 -8.93 -20.55 -17.18
N PHE A 143 -9.12 -19.96 -16.00
CA PHE A 143 -10.31 -20.12 -15.17
C PHE A 143 -11.36 -19.03 -15.38
N GLU A 144 -11.12 -18.08 -16.29
CA GLU A 144 -12.00 -16.94 -16.58
C GLU A 144 -12.38 -16.12 -15.34
N ILE A 145 -11.43 -15.94 -14.42
CA ILE A 145 -11.60 -15.13 -13.21
C ILE A 145 -11.15 -13.70 -13.52
N ASP A 146 -12.01 -12.72 -13.28
CA ASP A 146 -11.71 -11.32 -13.61
C ASP A 146 -10.53 -10.79 -12.77
N HIS A 147 -10.51 -11.09 -11.47
CA HIS A 147 -9.45 -10.67 -10.57
C HIS A 147 -9.03 -11.77 -9.59
N ILE A 148 -7.72 -12.05 -9.53
CA ILE A 148 -7.13 -12.85 -8.46
C ILE A 148 -6.36 -11.89 -7.54
N VAL A 149 -6.71 -11.89 -6.26
CA VAL A 149 -6.11 -11.02 -5.24
C VAL A 149 -5.21 -11.85 -4.33
N ASN A 150 -3.93 -11.47 -4.27
CA ASN A 150 -2.99 -12.04 -3.32
C ASN A 150 -2.84 -11.10 -2.11
N PRO A 151 -3.30 -11.50 -0.91
CA PRO A 151 -3.17 -10.68 0.29
C PRO A 151 -1.70 -10.44 0.67
N ASP A 152 -0.81 -11.39 0.41
CA ASP A 152 0.62 -11.27 0.71
C ASP A 152 1.23 -10.16 -0.16
N THR A 153 0.94 -10.17 -1.46
CA THR A 153 1.41 -9.12 -2.39
C THR A 153 0.83 -7.75 -2.06
N LEU A 154 -0.45 -7.68 -1.67
CA LEU A 154 -1.09 -6.43 -1.25
C LEU A 154 -0.44 -5.88 0.02
N THR A 155 -0.19 -6.74 1.01
CA THR A 155 0.48 -6.38 2.26
C THR A 155 1.90 -5.89 1.99
N SER A 156 2.68 -6.61 1.18
CA SER A 156 4.01 -6.17 0.75
C SER A 156 3.95 -4.82 0.05
N TYR A 157 2.94 -4.57 -0.78
CA TYR A 157 2.76 -3.30 -1.48
C TYR A 157 2.51 -2.15 -0.51
N GLU A 158 1.62 -2.32 0.46
CA GLU A 158 1.35 -1.30 1.49
C GLU A 158 2.59 -1.03 2.37
N ILE A 159 3.30 -2.07 2.82
CA ILE A 159 4.55 -1.90 3.56
C ILE A 159 5.60 -1.17 2.71
N GLY A 160 5.73 -1.51 1.43
CA GLY A 160 6.66 -0.82 0.55
C GLY A 160 6.33 0.65 0.34
N LYS A 161 5.05 1.06 0.36
CA LYS A 161 4.69 2.49 0.33
C LYS A 161 5.21 3.23 1.57
N LEU A 162 5.11 2.60 2.74
CA LEU A 162 5.60 3.15 3.99
C LEU A 162 7.12 3.31 3.96
N LEU A 163 7.83 2.27 3.51
CA LEU A 163 9.30 2.29 3.39
C LEU A 163 9.83 3.28 2.34
N ARG A 164 9.06 3.57 1.29
CA ARG A 164 9.40 4.63 0.31
C ARG A 164 9.19 6.03 0.87
N THR A 165 8.52 6.15 2.01
CA THR A 165 8.20 7.43 2.63
C THR A 165 8.69 7.52 4.09
N PRO A 166 9.99 7.28 4.37
CA PRO A 166 10.51 7.32 5.73
C PRO A 166 10.38 8.74 6.31
N GLY A 167 9.67 8.89 7.42
CA GLY A 167 9.55 10.17 8.13
C GLY A 167 8.80 11.26 7.36
N ALA A 168 7.79 10.91 6.55
CA ALA A 168 7.03 11.83 5.70
C ALA A 168 6.54 13.11 6.42
N LEU A 169 7.37 14.16 6.36
CA LEU A 169 6.93 15.53 6.12
C LEU A 169 6.87 15.69 4.59
N ALA A 170 5.85 15.07 3.99
CA ALA A 170 5.31 15.28 2.64
C ALA A 170 6.25 15.05 1.43
N VAL A 171 6.30 13.79 0.95
CA VAL A 171 6.37 13.54 -0.50
C VAL A 171 4.96 13.27 -1.01
N GLU A 172 4.22 14.34 -1.26
CA GLU A 172 2.88 14.26 -1.82
C GLU A 172 2.95 14.09 -3.34
N ASN A 173 2.38 13.00 -3.84
CA ASN A 173 2.26 12.75 -5.27
C ASN A 173 0.90 13.26 -5.75
N PHE A 174 0.92 14.29 -6.58
CA PHE A 174 -0.26 14.86 -7.21
C PHE A 174 -0.35 14.42 -8.68
N ALA A 175 -1.56 14.43 -9.23
CA ALA A 175 -1.82 14.16 -10.65
C ALA A 175 -1.19 12.85 -11.15
N GLN A 176 -1.47 11.72 -10.47
CA GLN A 176 -0.96 10.38 -10.84
C GLN A 176 0.58 10.33 -10.95
N GLY A 177 1.29 11.02 -10.04
CA GLY A 177 2.76 11.04 -9.99
C GLY A 177 3.43 11.97 -10.99
N LYS A 178 2.67 12.77 -11.74
CA LYS A 178 3.24 13.78 -12.65
C LYS A 178 3.82 15.00 -11.91
N VAL A 179 3.33 15.24 -10.69
CA VAL A 179 3.78 16.32 -9.80
C VAL A 179 4.08 15.74 -8.43
N GLN A 180 5.17 16.18 -7.83
CA GLN A 180 5.65 15.72 -6.53
C GLN A 180 6.00 16.94 -5.66
N MET A 181 5.78 16.82 -4.35
CA MET A 181 6.37 17.70 -3.34
C MET A 181 7.58 17.01 -2.69
N ARG A 182 8.63 17.73 -2.31
CA ARG A 182 9.76 17.19 -1.53
C ARG A 182 10.28 18.21 -0.54
N GLU A 183 10.60 17.76 0.66
CA GLU A 183 11.41 18.50 1.63
C GLU A 183 12.91 18.32 1.33
N MET A 184 13.68 19.40 1.38
CA MET A 184 15.13 19.42 1.16
C MET A 184 15.82 20.09 2.33
N ALA A 185 16.66 19.37 3.06
CA ALA A 185 17.50 19.96 4.10
C ALA A 185 18.68 20.72 3.47
N VAL A 186 18.97 21.92 4.00
CA VAL A 186 20.03 22.78 3.49
C VAL A 186 21.33 22.53 4.26
N GLY A 187 22.30 21.89 3.60
CA GLY A 187 23.62 21.72 4.16
C GLY A 187 24.41 23.03 4.23
N ALA A 188 25.22 23.20 5.28
CA ALA A 188 26.07 24.39 5.46
C ALA A 188 27.08 24.66 4.32
N ARG A 189 27.44 23.62 3.54
CA ARG A 189 28.32 23.72 2.36
C ARG A 189 27.57 23.66 1.03
N SER A 190 26.25 23.84 1.07
CA SER A 190 25.43 23.75 -0.14
C SER A 190 25.64 24.92 -1.08
N ALA A 191 25.39 24.69 -2.38
CA ALA A 191 25.44 25.76 -3.37
C ALA A 191 24.30 26.78 -3.20
N ALA A 192 23.27 26.43 -2.43
CA ALA A 192 22.12 27.25 -2.09
C ALA A 192 22.25 28.01 -0.75
N ALA A 193 23.07 27.54 0.18
CA ALA A 193 23.29 28.20 1.46
C ALA A 193 23.85 29.62 1.26
N GLY A 194 23.26 30.59 1.95
CA GLY A 194 23.61 32.00 1.88
C GLY A 194 23.11 32.72 0.62
N LYS A 195 22.40 32.04 -0.29
CA LYS A 195 21.80 32.67 -1.48
C LYS A 195 20.33 32.93 -1.31
N THR A 196 19.84 33.95 -1.98
CA THR A 196 18.40 34.22 -2.13
C THR A 196 17.78 33.33 -3.21
N LEU A 197 16.46 33.11 -3.15
CA LEU A 197 15.75 32.30 -4.14
C LEU A 197 15.92 32.80 -5.58
N ARG A 198 16.02 34.13 -5.80
CA ARG A 198 16.22 34.69 -7.15
C ARG A 198 17.58 34.39 -7.75
N GLU A 199 18.59 34.12 -6.92
CA GLU A 199 19.96 33.79 -7.33
C GLU A 199 20.12 32.31 -7.70
N LEU A 200 19.11 31.49 -7.43
CA LEU A 200 19.10 30.08 -7.77
C LEU A 200 18.62 29.83 -9.22
N PRO A 201 19.14 28.80 -9.90
CA PRO A 201 18.74 28.47 -11.27
C PRO A 201 17.28 27.97 -11.33
N ARG A 202 16.40 28.83 -11.85
CA ARG A 202 14.93 28.61 -11.88
C ARG A 202 14.50 27.42 -12.73
N ASP A 203 15.24 27.13 -13.80
CA ASP A 203 14.96 26.01 -14.72
C ASP A 203 15.12 24.63 -14.05
N ARG A 204 15.76 24.58 -12.88
CA ARG A 204 16.15 23.34 -12.19
C ARG A 204 15.55 23.17 -10.80
N LEU A 205 14.86 24.18 -10.25
CA LEU A 205 14.46 24.21 -8.85
C LEU A 205 13.05 23.67 -8.57
N GLY A 206 12.12 23.82 -9.52
CA GLY A 206 10.69 23.70 -9.23
C GLY A 206 10.17 24.93 -8.46
N LEU A 207 8.95 24.85 -7.91
CA LEU A 207 8.39 25.88 -7.05
C LEU A 207 8.85 25.66 -5.61
N VAL A 208 9.50 26.65 -5.00
CA VAL A 208 9.73 26.65 -3.55
C VAL A 208 8.44 27.11 -2.87
N ALA A 209 7.72 26.19 -2.23
CA ALA A 209 6.43 26.46 -1.61
C ALA A 209 6.56 27.05 -0.20
N ALA A 210 7.55 26.57 0.56
CA ALA A 210 7.78 26.99 1.94
C ALA A 210 9.25 26.76 2.35
N ILE A 211 9.69 27.50 3.37
CA ILE A 211 10.94 27.23 4.09
C ILE A 211 10.60 27.07 5.58
N SER A 212 10.99 25.96 6.21
CA SER A 212 10.94 25.80 7.65
C SER A 212 12.30 26.16 8.25
N ARG A 213 12.32 27.16 9.13
CA ARG A 213 13.52 27.61 9.84
C ARG A 213 13.26 27.57 11.34
N SER A 214 14.04 26.76 12.06
CA SER A 214 13.89 26.59 13.51
C SER A 214 12.44 26.28 13.93
N GLY A 215 11.73 25.47 13.14
CA GLY A 215 10.33 25.08 13.39
C GLY A 215 9.27 26.11 12.96
N ARG A 216 9.65 27.23 12.36
CA ARG A 216 8.71 28.24 11.82
C ARG A 216 8.60 28.12 10.30
N ILE A 217 7.38 28.07 9.79
CA ILE A 217 7.10 28.09 8.36
C ILE A 217 7.15 29.52 7.84
N ILE A 218 7.95 29.71 6.79
CA ILE A 218 8.15 30.96 6.06
C ILE A 218 7.63 30.73 4.64
N VAL A 219 6.74 31.60 4.17
CA VAL A 219 6.33 31.65 2.76
C VAL A 219 7.37 32.50 2.02
N PRO A 220 8.20 31.89 1.15
CA PRO A 220 9.37 32.58 0.66
C PRO A 220 9.05 33.47 -0.55
N THR A 221 9.84 34.53 -0.69
CA THR A 221 9.84 35.42 -1.85
C THR A 221 11.15 35.30 -2.60
N GLY A 222 11.29 35.99 -3.74
CA GLY A 222 12.56 36.01 -4.47
C GLY A 222 13.73 36.58 -3.66
N ASP A 223 13.48 37.40 -2.63
CA ASP A 223 14.51 37.97 -1.74
C ASP A 223 14.81 37.08 -0.53
N THR A 224 14.05 36.02 -0.30
CA THR A 224 14.26 35.16 0.87
C THR A 224 15.59 34.42 0.73
N ALA A 225 16.50 34.69 1.66
CA ALA A 225 17.78 34.01 1.79
C ALA A 225 17.58 32.63 2.40
N ILE A 226 18.26 31.64 1.82
CA ILE A 226 18.33 30.28 2.33
C ILE A 226 19.51 30.18 3.30
N GLU A 227 19.24 29.70 4.51
CA GLU A 227 20.24 29.53 5.57
C GLU A 227 20.60 28.05 5.75
N PRO A 228 21.81 27.74 6.25
CA PRO A 228 22.11 26.40 6.74
C PRO A 228 21.05 25.92 7.73
N ASP A 229 20.76 24.62 7.70
CA ASP A 229 19.75 23.95 8.54
C ASP A 229 18.28 24.34 8.25
N ASP A 230 18.04 25.19 7.24
CA ASP A 230 16.69 25.35 6.68
C ASP A 230 16.17 24.02 6.10
N ARG A 231 14.84 23.88 6.10
CA ARG A 231 14.15 22.84 5.33
C ARG A 231 13.29 23.47 4.25
N VAL A 232 13.60 23.19 2.99
CA VAL A 232 12.98 23.82 1.82
C VAL A 232 11.98 22.85 1.18
N TYR A 233 10.72 23.26 1.05
CA TYR A 233 9.68 22.46 0.40
C TYR A 233 9.56 22.82 -1.08
N LEU A 234 9.85 21.88 -1.96
CA LEU A 234 9.82 22.03 -3.41
C LEU A 234 8.64 21.28 -4.03
N ILE A 235 7.96 21.88 -5.02
CA ILE A 235 6.91 21.25 -5.81
C ILE A 235 7.30 21.26 -7.29
N GLY A 236 7.18 20.13 -7.98
CA GLY A 236 7.47 20.07 -9.42
C GLY A 236 7.46 18.67 -10.00
N LYS A 237 8.00 18.53 -11.21
CA LYS A 237 8.18 17.22 -11.85
C LYS A 237 9.25 16.40 -11.12
N PRO A 238 9.10 15.07 -10.96
CA PRO A 238 10.05 14.22 -10.24
C PRO A 238 11.51 14.39 -10.71
N GLU A 239 11.74 14.46 -12.02
CA GLU A 239 13.07 14.63 -12.60
C GLU A 239 13.70 16.01 -12.35
N SER A 240 12.87 17.05 -12.21
CA SER A 240 13.33 18.39 -11.87
C SER A 240 13.75 18.45 -10.40
N LEU A 241 12.94 17.87 -9.50
CA LEU A 241 13.25 17.85 -8.07
C LEU A 241 14.50 17.03 -7.74
N ARG A 242 14.73 15.90 -8.44
CA ARG A 242 15.97 15.12 -8.32
C ARG A 242 17.21 15.94 -8.68
N ARG A 243 17.11 16.84 -9.68
CA ARG A 243 18.20 17.76 -10.06
C ARG A 243 18.37 18.88 -9.03
N ALA A 244 17.27 19.41 -8.50
CA ALA A 244 17.27 20.46 -7.48
C ALA A 244 18.00 20.04 -6.20
N GLY A 245 17.88 18.78 -5.78
CA GLY A 245 18.53 18.25 -4.57
C GLY A 245 20.04 18.49 -4.50
N LYS A 246 20.73 18.52 -5.66
CA LYS A 246 22.18 18.80 -5.72
C LYS A 246 22.55 20.21 -5.25
N LEU A 247 21.63 21.17 -5.34
CA LEU A 247 21.88 22.57 -4.97
C LEU A 247 21.88 22.79 -3.45
N PHE A 248 21.09 22.01 -2.70
CA PHE A 248 20.91 22.16 -1.26
C PHE A 248 21.91 21.34 -0.42
N GLY A 249 22.89 20.68 -1.08
CA GLY A 249 24.19 20.34 -0.50
C GLY A 249 24.25 19.24 0.54
N ARG A 250 23.26 18.37 0.60
CA ARG A 250 23.51 16.98 0.95
C ARG A 250 22.71 16.09 0.03
N THR A 251 23.41 15.02 -0.36
CA THR A 251 22.95 13.80 -1.00
C THR A 251 21.54 13.46 -0.54
N GLU A 252 20.75 12.87 -1.43
CA GLU A 252 19.64 11.99 -1.03
C GLU A 252 20.04 11.31 0.29
N PRO A 253 19.18 11.29 1.33
CA PRO A 253 19.50 10.66 2.60
C PRO A 253 20.20 9.33 2.30
N PRO A 254 21.31 9.00 2.99
CA PRO A 254 22.09 7.80 2.67
C PRO A 254 21.12 6.64 2.46
N ARG A 255 21.28 5.89 1.35
CA ARG A 255 20.37 4.82 0.96
C ARG A 255 19.94 4.07 2.19
N GLN A 256 18.65 4.15 2.52
CA GLN A 256 18.21 3.57 3.76
C GLN A 256 18.36 2.06 3.67
N THR A 257 18.99 1.49 4.69
CA THR A 257 19.04 0.05 4.86
C THR A 257 17.70 -0.40 5.43
N VAL A 258 17.04 -1.31 4.72
CA VAL A 258 15.82 -1.98 5.16
C VAL A 258 16.17 -3.43 5.43
N PHE A 259 15.99 -3.85 6.68
CA PHE A 259 16.01 -5.25 7.06
C PHE A 259 14.62 -5.85 6.89
N ILE A 260 14.57 -7.04 6.31
CA ILE A 260 13.35 -7.85 6.19
C ILE A 260 13.62 -9.19 6.87
N LEU A 261 12.93 -9.47 7.97
CA LEU A 261 12.94 -10.80 8.56
C LEU A 261 11.85 -11.66 7.90
N GLY A 262 12.24 -12.85 7.46
CA GLY A 262 11.37 -13.80 6.79
C GLY A 262 11.37 -13.59 5.28
N GLY A 263 11.86 -14.59 4.56
CA GLY A 263 11.99 -14.61 3.11
C GLY A 263 10.87 -15.37 2.39
N GLY A 264 9.73 -15.59 3.06
CA GLY A 264 8.53 -16.21 2.48
C GLY A 264 7.94 -15.42 1.30
N SER A 265 6.68 -15.69 0.94
CA SER A 265 6.00 -15.00 -0.17
C SER A 265 6.01 -13.47 0.00
N MET A 266 5.67 -12.97 1.19
CA MET A 266 5.64 -11.54 1.51
C MET A 266 7.03 -10.91 1.48
N GLY A 267 8.01 -11.50 2.16
CA GLY A 267 9.38 -11.00 2.21
C GLY A 267 10.03 -10.95 0.84
N PHE A 268 9.87 -12.01 0.05
CA PHE A 268 10.35 -12.06 -1.34
C PHE A 268 9.69 -10.98 -2.21
N SER A 269 8.35 -10.85 -2.14
CA SER A 269 7.60 -9.86 -2.91
C SER A 269 8.00 -8.43 -2.55
N LEU A 270 8.14 -8.15 -1.25
CA LEU A 270 8.58 -6.85 -0.75
C LEU A 270 10.00 -6.54 -1.23
N ALA A 271 10.96 -7.44 -0.99
CA ALA A 271 12.34 -7.24 -1.40
C ALA A 271 12.48 -6.99 -2.90
N ARG A 272 11.83 -7.82 -3.74
CA ARG A 272 11.84 -7.67 -5.19
C ARG A 272 11.25 -6.33 -5.66
N MET A 273 10.23 -5.83 -4.97
CA MET A 273 9.66 -4.52 -5.24
C MET A 273 10.65 -3.39 -4.88
N LEU A 274 11.34 -3.53 -3.74
CA LEU A 274 12.30 -2.54 -3.23
C LEU A 274 13.65 -2.54 -4.00
N GLU A 275 14.02 -3.61 -4.70
CA GLU A 275 15.24 -3.64 -5.55
C GLU A 275 15.27 -2.56 -6.64
N ARG A 276 14.09 -2.06 -7.02
CA ARG A 276 13.90 -0.99 -7.99
C ARG A 276 14.06 0.41 -7.37
N ASP A 277 14.05 0.49 -6.05
CA ASP A 277 14.19 1.73 -5.30
C ASP A 277 15.65 1.99 -4.93
N ASP A 278 15.91 3.19 -4.41
CA ASP A 278 17.23 3.59 -3.93
C ASP A 278 17.45 3.17 -2.47
N LEU A 279 17.19 1.90 -2.18
CA LEU A 279 17.28 1.30 -0.84
C LEU A 279 18.33 0.19 -0.82
N VAL A 280 18.92 -0.05 0.34
CA VAL A 280 19.75 -1.24 0.58
C VAL A 280 18.88 -2.27 1.30
N VAL A 281 18.56 -3.37 0.64
CA VAL A 281 17.70 -4.40 1.24
C VAL A 281 18.55 -5.56 1.76
N LYS A 282 18.30 -5.96 3.00
CA LYS A 282 18.86 -7.16 3.63
C LYS A 282 17.71 -8.08 4.05
N ILE A 283 17.73 -9.35 3.66
CA ILE A 283 16.78 -10.36 4.15
C ILE A 283 17.48 -11.27 5.14
N ILE A 284 16.84 -11.54 6.28
CA ILE A 284 17.22 -12.60 7.21
C ILE A 284 16.21 -13.74 7.04
N GLU A 285 16.70 -14.93 6.69
CA GLU A 285 15.88 -16.12 6.47
C GLU A 285 16.50 -17.31 7.22
N ARG A 286 15.71 -17.98 8.06
CA ARG A 286 16.16 -19.10 8.91
C ARG A 286 16.33 -20.36 8.08
N ASP A 287 15.46 -20.59 7.10
CA ASP A 287 15.51 -21.77 6.23
C ASP A 287 16.60 -21.62 5.15
N ARG A 288 17.58 -22.54 5.15
CA ARG A 288 18.75 -22.43 4.26
C ARG A 288 18.40 -22.62 2.78
N ASP A 289 17.50 -23.53 2.45
CA ASP A 289 17.11 -23.77 1.07
C ASP A 289 16.35 -22.56 0.51
N ARG A 290 15.50 -21.95 1.34
CA ARG A 290 14.82 -20.71 1.02
C ARG A 290 15.78 -19.55 0.87
N ALA A 291 16.74 -19.39 1.79
CA ALA A 291 17.77 -18.35 1.69
C ALA A 291 18.59 -18.49 0.39
N MET A 292 18.96 -19.72 0.01
CA MET A 292 19.65 -20.00 -1.24
C MET A 292 18.81 -19.55 -2.45
N PHE A 293 17.54 -19.98 -2.53
CA PHE A 293 16.61 -19.56 -3.58
C PHE A 293 16.49 -18.03 -3.69
N LEU A 294 16.41 -17.33 -2.56
CA LEU A 294 16.31 -15.87 -2.53
C LEU A 294 17.58 -15.22 -3.06
N SER A 295 18.75 -15.73 -2.69
CA SER A 295 20.04 -15.23 -3.16
C SER A 295 20.23 -15.36 -4.67
N GLU A 296 19.67 -16.43 -5.26
CA GLU A 296 19.69 -16.65 -6.71
C GLU A 296 18.67 -15.79 -7.45
N SER A 297 17.53 -15.52 -6.80
CA SER A 297 16.39 -14.82 -7.41
C SER A 297 16.47 -13.30 -7.31
N LEU A 298 17.10 -12.77 -6.26
CA LEU A 298 17.25 -11.35 -5.98
C LEU A 298 18.66 -10.89 -6.39
N ARG A 299 18.75 -9.80 -7.15
CA ARG A 299 20.01 -9.32 -7.74
C ARG A 299 20.70 -8.25 -6.91
N ARG A 300 19.96 -7.51 -6.08
CA ARG A 300 20.41 -6.32 -5.34
C ARG A 300 20.14 -6.41 -3.85
N THR A 301 19.64 -7.55 -3.38
CA THR A 301 19.33 -7.80 -1.98
C THR A 301 20.38 -8.71 -1.37
N LEU A 302 20.92 -8.35 -0.21
CA LEU A 302 21.77 -9.24 0.58
C LEU A 302 20.87 -10.25 1.32
N VAL A 303 21.15 -11.54 1.19
CA VAL A 303 20.39 -12.59 1.89
C VAL A 303 21.29 -13.23 2.92
N LEU A 304 20.82 -13.26 4.17
CA LEU A 304 21.51 -13.77 5.34
C LEU A 304 20.75 -15.00 5.82
N ALA A 305 21.44 -16.14 5.88
CA ALA A 305 20.88 -17.34 6.49
C ALA A 305 21.08 -17.25 8.01
N GLY A 306 20.02 -17.00 8.77
CA GLY A 306 20.14 -16.73 10.21
C GLY A 306 18.81 -16.55 10.92
N ASP A 307 18.88 -16.35 12.24
CA ASP A 307 17.72 -16.15 13.09
C ASP A 307 17.44 -14.65 13.30
N GLY A 308 16.19 -14.23 13.16
CA GLY A 308 15.78 -12.85 13.40
C GLY A 308 15.79 -12.43 14.87
N THR A 309 15.83 -13.38 15.79
CA THR A 309 15.94 -13.12 17.23
C THR A 309 17.40 -13.12 17.72
N ASP A 310 18.38 -13.30 16.82
CA ASP A 310 19.81 -13.25 17.14
C ASP A 310 20.30 -11.79 17.15
N ALA A 311 20.50 -11.25 18.36
CA ALA A 311 20.94 -9.88 18.56
C ALA A 311 22.37 -9.62 18.02
N ASP A 312 23.24 -10.62 18.06
CA ASP A 312 24.63 -10.48 17.62
C ASP A 312 24.68 -10.42 16.09
N LEU A 313 23.91 -11.28 15.40
CA LEU A 313 23.74 -11.21 13.95
C LEU A 313 23.22 -9.84 13.50
N LEU A 314 22.19 -9.30 14.17
CA LEU A 314 21.63 -8.00 13.83
C LEU A 314 22.65 -6.86 14.00
N LYS A 315 23.45 -6.89 15.06
CA LYS A 315 24.51 -5.89 15.32
C LYS A 315 25.63 -6.01 14.30
N GLU A 316 26.12 -7.22 14.02
CA GLU A 316 27.17 -7.47 13.01
C GLU A 316 26.77 -6.91 11.64
N GLU A 317 25.48 -6.96 11.32
CA GLU A 317 24.93 -6.46 10.06
C GLU A 317 24.56 -4.98 10.07
N GLY A 318 24.74 -4.28 11.19
CA GLY A 318 24.55 -2.83 11.31
C GLY A 318 23.08 -2.41 11.43
N ILE A 319 22.27 -3.16 12.18
CA ILE A 319 20.86 -2.80 12.46
C ILE A 319 20.71 -1.41 13.11
N GLU A 320 21.71 -0.98 13.87
CA GLU A 320 21.82 0.32 14.56
C GLU A 320 21.74 1.54 13.62
N HIS A 321 21.92 1.33 12.32
CA HIS A 321 21.83 2.35 11.28
C HIS A 321 20.74 2.05 10.24
N ALA A 322 19.89 1.05 10.50
CA ALA A 322 18.80 0.70 9.62
C ALA A 322 17.73 1.80 9.61
N GLY A 323 17.29 2.18 8.41
CA GLY A 323 16.15 3.06 8.23
C GLY A 323 14.83 2.37 8.59
N ALA A 324 14.76 1.04 8.39
CA ALA A 324 13.64 0.24 8.86
C ALA A 324 14.02 -1.23 9.10
N PHE A 325 13.30 -1.87 10.01
CA PHE A 325 13.23 -3.31 10.20
C PHE A 325 11.80 -3.78 9.98
N VAL A 326 11.60 -4.78 9.14
CA VAL A 326 10.28 -5.32 8.79
C VAL A 326 10.23 -6.81 9.10
N ALA A 327 9.36 -7.23 10.00
CA ALA A 327 9.18 -8.63 10.35
C ALA A 327 7.97 -9.24 9.62
N LEU A 328 8.25 -10.18 8.71
CA LEU A 328 7.29 -10.85 7.81
C LEU A 328 7.40 -12.38 7.87
N SER A 329 7.85 -12.92 9.01
CA SER A 329 7.87 -14.35 9.24
C SER A 329 6.43 -14.89 9.38
N GLY A 330 6.27 -16.21 9.28
CA GLY A 330 4.97 -16.87 9.50
C GLY A 330 4.57 -16.99 10.97
N ASP A 331 5.40 -16.51 11.90
CA ASP A 331 5.19 -16.63 13.33
C ASP A 331 5.07 -15.23 13.96
N ASP A 332 3.93 -14.97 14.61
CA ASP A 332 3.63 -13.68 15.24
C ASP A 332 4.61 -13.39 16.41
N GLU A 333 5.05 -14.42 17.15
CA GLU A 333 5.98 -14.27 18.26
C GLU A 333 7.38 -13.89 17.76
N ASP A 334 7.89 -14.59 16.74
CA ASP A 334 9.16 -14.25 16.10
C ASP A 334 9.09 -12.81 15.53
N ASN A 335 7.97 -12.42 14.92
CA ASN A 335 7.80 -11.06 14.38
C ASN A 335 7.83 -9.98 15.45
N ILE A 336 7.12 -10.19 16.56
CA ILE A 336 7.05 -9.22 17.66
C ILE A 336 8.40 -9.13 18.39
N LEU A 337 9.00 -10.27 18.75
CA LEU A 337 10.28 -10.32 19.48
C LEU A 337 11.41 -9.69 18.67
N SER A 338 11.56 -10.08 17.41
CA SER A 338 12.59 -9.52 16.53
C SER A 338 12.38 -8.03 16.26
N GLY A 339 11.13 -7.58 16.12
CA GLY A 339 10.81 -6.17 15.98
C GLY A 339 11.20 -5.36 17.22
N LEU A 340 10.88 -5.84 18.42
CA LEU A 340 11.24 -5.18 19.68
C LEU A 340 12.76 -5.14 19.86
N LEU A 341 13.44 -6.25 19.56
CA LEU A 341 14.90 -6.34 19.58
C LEU A 341 15.54 -5.37 18.60
N ALA A 342 15.08 -5.33 17.34
CA ALA A 342 15.59 -4.40 16.34
C ALA A 342 15.40 -2.93 16.77
N ARG A 343 14.28 -2.62 17.42
CA ARG A 343 14.03 -1.28 17.98
C ARG A 343 15.03 -0.94 19.08
N GLU A 344 15.26 -1.85 20.03
CA GLU A 344 16.22 -1.69 21.11
C GLU A 344 17.65 -1.49 20.58
N LEU A 345 18.01 -2.22 19.52
CA LEU A 345 19.31 -2.13 18.85
C LEU A 345 19.48 -0.89 17.95
N GLY A 346 18.44 -0.06 17.78
CA GLY A 346 18.55 1.23 17.13
C GLY A 346 17.99 1.33 15.71
N ALA A 347 17.19 0.36 15.24
CA ALA A 347 16.46 0.51 13.98
C ALA A 347 15.52 1.74 14.05
N ALA A 348 15.59 2.61 13.05
CA ALA A 348 14.85 3.88 13.06
C ALA A 348 13.33 3.70 13.02
N GLN A 349 12.86 2.64 12.36
CA GLN A 349 11.45 2.26 12.29
C GLN A 349 11.32 0.74 12.33
N THR A 350 10.30 0.24 13.01
CA THR A 350 9.96 -1.18 13.11
C THR A 350 8.53 -1.42 12.64
N ILE A 351 8.38 -2.31 11.66
CA ILE A 351 7.09 -2.72 11.11
C ILE A 351 6.97 -4.23 11.31
N VAL A 352 5.91 -4.69 11.96
CA VAL A 352 5.70 -6.13 12.17
C VAL A 352 4.36 -6.57 11.61
N MET A 353 4.35 -7.76 11.03
CA MET A 353 3.12 -8.38 10.54
C MET A 353 2.54 -9.28 11.63
N VAL A 354 1.23 -9.14 11.88
CA VAL A 354 0.47 -9.97 12.81
C VAL A 354 -0.74 -10.57 12.12
N GLU A 355 -0.97 -11.87 12.31
CA GLU A 355 -2.13 -12.54 11.71
C GLU A 355 -3.45 -12.06 12.31
N ARG A 356 -3.47 -11.81 13.62
CA ARG A 356 -4.67 -11.46 14.37
C ARG A 356 -4.84 -9.93 14.46
N PRO A 357 -5.95 -9.36 13.94
CA PRO A 357 -6.20 -7.92 14.01
C PRO A 357 -6.16 -7.35 15.44
N ASP A 358 -6.64 -8.11 16.43
CA ASP A 358 -6.70 -7.68 17.83
C ASP A 358 -5.30 -7.40 18.44
N TYR A 359 -4.24 -7.95 17.84
CA TYR A 359 -2.87 -7.78 18.34
C TYR A 359 -2.26 -6.44 17.89
N VAL A 360 -2.75 -5.84 16.82
CA VAL A 360 -2.20 -4.61 16.22
C VAL A 360 -1.99 -3.52 17.29
N GLY A 361 -3.05 -3.15 18.00
CA GLY A 361 -2.98 -2.09 19.00
C GLY A 361 -2.25 -2.47 20.30
N ILE A 362 -2.02 -3.76 20.56
CA ILE A 362 -1.22 -4.21 21.72
C ILE A 362 0.26 -4.09 21.38
N VAL A 363 0.64 -4.60 20.20
CA VAL A 363 2.03 -4.64 19.73
C VAL A 363 2.60 -3.24 19.56
N GLU A 364 1.81 -2.29 19.04
CA GLU A 364 2.24 -0.89 18.94
C GLU A 364 2.48 -0.24 20.31
N ARG A 365 1.67 -0.58 21.32
CA ARG A 365 1.87 -0.11 22.70
C ARG A 365 3.09 -0.70 23.39
N LEU A 366 3.60 -1.85 22.91
CA LEU A 366 4.83 -2.47 23.40
C LEU A 366 6.10 -1.79 22.87
N GLY A 367 5.99 -0.89 21.89
CA GLY A 367 7.11 -0.11 21.37
C GLY A 367 7.46 -0.38 19.91
N ILE A 368 6.69 -1.22 19.21
CA ILE A 368 6.76 -1.33 17.75
C ILE A 368 6.11 -0.10 17.11
N ASP A 369 6.73 0.46 16.06
CA ASP A 369 6.21 1.68 15.43
C ASP A 369 4.93 1.45 14.61
N LEU A 370 4.80 0.28 13.98
CA LEU A 370 3.61 -0.09 13.21
C LEU A 370 3.37 -1.60 13.19
N ALA A 371 2.13 -2.02 13.43
CA ALA A 371 1.70 -3.39 13.21
C ALA A 371 0.72 -3.48 12.01
N VAL A 372 0.95 -4.43 11.12
CA VAL A 372 0.13 -4.63 9.91
C VAL A 372 -0.53 -6.01 9.97
N SER A 373 -1.83 -6.07 9.70
CA SER A 373 -2.54 -7.35 9.56
C SER A 373 -3.11 -7.52 8.15
N PRO A 374 -2.75 -8.60 7.41
CA PRO A 374 -3.30 -8.89 6.09
C PRO A 374 -4.83 -9.08 6.07
N ARG A 375 -5.47 -9.26 7.24
CA ARG A 375 -6.92 -9.44 7.37
C ARG A 375 -7.68 -8.10 7.40
N LEU A 376 -6.98 -6.98 7.57
CA LEU A 376 -7.54 -5.63 7.59
C LEU A 376 -7.34 -4.86 6.26
N LEU A 377 -6.54 -5.41 5.34
CA LEU A 377 -6.16 -4.79 4.07
C LEU A 377 -7.06 -5.21 2.91
#